data_AF-A0A5X7K2F5-F1
#
_entry.id   AF-A0A5X7K2F5-F1
#
_cell.length_a   1.000
_cell.length_b   1.000
_cell.length_c   1.000
_cell.angle_alpha   90.00
_cell.angle_beta   90.00
_cell.angle_gamma   90.00
#
_symmetry.space_group_name_H-M   'P 1'
#
loop_
_entity.id
_entity.type
_entity.pdbx_description
1 polymer ?
#
loop_
_entity_poly.entity_id
_entity_poly.type
_entity_poly.pdbx_seq_one_letter_code
_entity_poly.pdbx_strand_id
1 'polypeptide(L)' 'MTKRKKAGGVAVMLDAELTDAVRQLREKVIRQMNDAGVYGAVAAPSMGYVARQLLRSKLGLSDSALDDVYQR' A
#
# COMPACT_ATOMS: atom_id res chain seq x y z
N MET A 1 18.23 1.74 23.70
CA MET A 1 17.31 2.04 22.57
C MET A 1 18.08 1.96 21.26
N THR A 2 18.02 0.83 20.57
CA THR A 2 18.62 0.66 19.24
C THR A 2 17.78 1.43 18.21
N LYS A 3 18.33 2.52 17.66
CA LYS A 3 17.73 3.22 16.52
C LYS A 3 17.63 2.23 15.37
N ARG A 4 16.42 1.79 15.00
CA ARG A 4 16.18 1.04 13.75
C ARG A 4 16.76 1.88 12.60
N LYS A 5 17.85 1.43 11.99
CA LYS A 5 18.34 2.01 10.73
C LYS A 5 17.18 1.97 9.74
N LYS A 6 16.80 3.12 9.17
CA LYS A 6 15.89 3.16 8.01
C LYS A 6 16.46 2.19 6.96
N ALA A 7 15.72 1.14 6.62
CA ALA A 7 16.12 0.24 5.55
C ALA A 7 16.33 1.09 4.28
N GLY A 8 17.49 0.95 3.65
CA GLY A 8 17.75 1.57 2.35
C GLY A 8 16.73 1.04 1.33
N GLY A 9 16.14 1.93 0.56
CA GLY A 9 15.17 1.59 -0.47
C GLY A 9 15.43 2.37 -1.74
N VAL A 10 14.95 1.86 -2.87
CA VAL A 10 14.96 2.54 -4.17
C VAL A 10 13.56 3.08 -4.44
N ALA A 11 13.46 4.34 -4.84
CA ALA A 11 12.21 4.92 -5.33
C ALA A 11 12.17 4.78 -6.85
N VAL A 12 11.03 4.31 -7.36
CA VAL A 12 10.75 4.22 -8.81
C VAL A 12 9.55 5.09 -9.14
N MET A 13 9.61 5.78 -10.27
CA MET A 13 8.46 6.52 -10.79
C MET A 13 7.59 5.57 -11.62
N LEU A 14 6.27 5.73 -11.48
CA LEU A 14 5.30 5.13 -12.36
C LEU A 14 5.01 6.10 -13.50
N ASP A 15 4.82 5.59 -14.71
CA ASP A 15 4.28 6.38 -15.82
C ASP A 15 2.78 6.68 -15.60
N ALA A 16 2.18 7.40 -16.56
CA ALA A 16 0.78 7.80 -16.47
C ALA A 16 -0.16 6.59 -16.45
N GLU A 17 0.08 5.60 -17.32
CA GLU A 17 -0.75 4.40 -17.44
C GLU A 17 -0.77 3.60 -16.12
N LEU A 18 0.41 3.33 -15.56
CA LEU A 18 0.55 2.63 -14.29
C LEU A 18 -0.02 3.44 -13.12
N THR A 19 0.14 4.77 -13.14
CA THR A 19 -0.43 5.66 -12.11
C THR A 19 -1.95 5.57 -12.10
N ASP A 20 -2.59 5.60 -13.27
CA ASP A 20 -4.04 5.51 -13.39
C ASP A 20 -4.56 4.11 -13.00
N ALA A 21 -3.87 3.05 -13.42
CA ALA A 21 -4.23 1.69 -13.03
C ALA A 21 -4.19 1.49 -11.50
N VAL A 22 -3.14 1.99 -10.83
CA VAL A 22 -3.03 1.90 -9.37
C VAL A 22 -4.11 2.75 -8.68
N ARG A 23 -4.49 3.90 -9.26
CA ARG A 23 -5.56 4.76 -8.73
C ARG A 23 -6.91 4.06 -8.77
N GLN A 24 -7.26 3.47 -9.90
CA GLN A 24 -8.52 2.73 -10.04
C GLN A 24 -8.58 1.54 -9.07
N LEU A 25 -7.46 0.83 -8.89
CA LEU A 25 -7.39 -0.27 -7.93
C LEU A 25 -7.60 0.24 -6.49
N ARG A 26 -6.94 1.35 -6.12
CA ARG A 26 -7.13 1.97 -4.79
C ARG A 26 -8.60 2.32 -4.55
N GLU A 27 -9.29 2.90 -5.51
CA GLU A 27 -10.71 3.22 -5.41
C GLU A 27 -11.60 1.98 -5.27
N LYS A 28 -11.24 0.88 -5.93
CA LYS A 28 -11.91 -0.42 -5.76
C LYS A 28 -11.72 -0.96 -4.33
N VAL A 29 -10.50 -0.89 -3.79
CA VAL A 29 -10.21 -1.31 -2.41
C VAL A 29 -11.00 -0.47 -1.41
N ILE A 30 -11.03 0.85 -1.60
CA ILE A 30 -11.81 1.75 -0.73
C ILE A 30 -13.30 1.37 -0.76
N ARG A 31 -13.87 1.12 -1.95
CA ARG A 31 -15.27 0.66 -2.07
C ARG A 31 -15.51 -0.66 -1.34
N GLN A 32 -14.61 -1.64 -1.47
CA GLN A 32 -14.75 -2.92 -0.77
C GLN A 32 -14.66 -2.77 0.76
N MET A 33 -13.78 -1.90 1.26
CA MET A 33 -13.70 -1.59 2.70
C MET A 33 -14.99 -0.93 3.20
N ASN A 34 -15.54 -0.02 2.39
CA ASN A 34 -16.79 0.66 2.65
C ASN A 34 -17.97 -0.32 2.72
N ASP A 35 -18.08 -1.22 1.75
CA ASP A 35 -19.10 -2.27 1.70
C ASP A 35 -18.98 -3.26 2.88
N ALA A 36 -17.76 -3.48 3.38
CA ALA A 36 -17.49 -4.31 4.55
C ALA A 36 -17.73 -3.60 5.90
N GLY A 37 -18.22 -2.35 5.88
CA GLY A 37 -18.52 -1.59 7.10
C GLY A 37 -17.29 -1.05 7.83
N VAL A 38 -16.12 -1.02 7.20
CA VAL A 38 -14.84 -0.56 7.77
C VAL A 38 -14.71 0.96 7.65
N TYR A 39 -15.78 1.70 7.93
CA TYR A 39 -15.80 3.17 7.88
C TYR A 39 -15.30 3.78 9.19
N GLY A 40 -14.22 4.57 9.12
CA GLY A 40 -13.81 5.49 10.20
C GLY A 40 -12.66 5.04 11.09
N ALA A 41 -12.34 3.75 11.17
CA ALA A 41 -11.21 3.25 11.98
C ALA A 41 -9.90 3.09 11.18
N VAL A 42 -9.99 3.02 9.85
CA VAL A 42 -8.86 2.71 8.97
C VAL A 42 -8.64 3.86 7.99
N ALA A 43 -7.47 4.49 8.05
CA ALA A 43 -7.05 5.44 7.02
C ALA A 43 -7.03 4.73 5.66
N ALA A 44 -7.75 5.27 4.67
CA ALA A 44 -7.78 4.72 3.30
C ALA A 44 -6.35 4.47 2.79
N PRO A 45 -6.08 3.35 2.11
CA PRO A 45 -4.73 3.00 1.69
C PRO A 45 -4.15 4.06 0.75
N SER A 46 -2.85 4.35 0.89
CA SER A 46 -2.15 5.26 -0.01
C SER A 46 -1.87 4.60 -1.36
N MET A 47 -1.65 5.41 -2.40
CA MET A 47 -1.22 4.91 -3.73
C MET A 47 0.07 4.10 -3.64
N GLY A 48 1.06 4.58 -2.87
CA GLY A 48 2.33 3.88 -2.68
C GLY A 48 2.17 2.53 -2.00
N TYR A 49 1.24 2.43 -1.02
CA TYR A 49 0.92 1.17 -0.38
C TYR A 49 0.33 0.16 -1.38
N VAL A 50 -0.65 0.58 -2.19
CA VAL A 50 -1.28 -0.29 -3.20
C VAL A 50 -0.25 -0.75 -4.24
N ALA A 51 0.58 0.15 -4.76
CA ALA A 51 1.64 -0.20 -5.71
C ALA A 51 2.66 -1.17 -5.10
N ARG A 52 3.05 -0.94 -3.84
CA ARG A 52 3.98 -1.83 -3.13
C ARG A 52 3.38 -3.23 -2.96
N GLN A 53 2.13 -3.34 -2.55
CA GLN A 53 1.48 -4.64 -2.37
C GLN A 53 1.32 -5.40 -3.67
N LEU A 54 0.96 -4.72 -4.75
CA LEU A 54 0.96 -5.31 -6.09
C LEU A 54 2.32 -5.86 -6.49
N LEU A 55 3.39 -5.06 -6.31
CA LEU A 55 4.75 -5.49 -6.64
C LEU A 55 5.19 -6.69 -5.79
N ARG A 56 4.91 -6.68 -4.47
CA ARG A 56 5.20 -7.80 -3.58
C ARG A 56 4.50 -9.08 -4.06
N SER A 57 3.21 -8.99 -4.36
CA SER A 57 2.42 -10.11 -4.89
C SER A 57 3.01 -10.67 -6.19
N LYS A 58 3.40 -9.81 -7.13
CA LYS A 58 4.04 -10.23 -8.39
C LYS A 58 5.42 -10.85 -8.22
N LEU A 59 6.15 -10.46 -7.18
CA LEU A 59 7.44 -11.03 -6.82
C LEU A 59 7.34 -12.25 -5.90
N GLY A 60 6.13 -12.70 -5.54
CA GLY A 60 5.92 -13.83 -4.62
C GLY A 60 6.37 -13.54 -3.17
N LEU A 61 6.42 -12.27 -2.78
CA LEU A 61 6.80 -11.85 -1.42
C LEU A 61 5.56 -11.84 -0.51
N SER A 62 5.72 -12.32 0.72
CA SER A 62 4.68 -12.24 1.76
C SER A 62 4.40 -10.79 2.15
N ASP A 63 3.28 -10.51 2.81
CA ASP A 63 3.07 -9.20 3.42
C ASP A 63 4.18 -8.90 4.43
N SER A 64 4.65 -7.65 4.45
CA SER A 64 5.63 -7.20 5.44
C SER A 64 4.91 -6.53 6.61
N ALA A 65 5.31 -6.83 7.84
CA ALA A 65 4.84 -6.07 9.02
C ALA A 65 5.27 -4.58 8.99
N LEU A 66 6.18 -4.20 8.08
CA LEU A 66 6.53 -2.81 7.80
C LEU A 66 5.53 -2.11 6.87
N ASP A 67 4.62 -2.87 6.26
CA ASP A 67 3.53 -2.38 5.41
C ASP A 67 2.27 -2.08 6.21
N ASP A 68 2.22 -2.48 7.48
CA ASP A 68 1.13 -2.11 8.38
C ASP A 68 1.11 -0.60 8.59
N VAL A 69 0.12 0.04 7.95
CA VAL A 69 -0.28 1.43 8.20
C VAL A 69 -0.72 1.63 9.67
N TYR A 70 -0.87 0.55 10.43
CA TYR A 70 -1.27 0.53 11.84
C TYR A 70 -0.11 0.41 12.85
N GLN A 71 1.16 0.38 12.43
CA GLN A 71 2.27 0.54 13.37
C GLN A 71 2.47 2.01 13.75
N ARG A 72 1.49 2.57 14.45
CA ARG A 72 1.64 3.75 15.29
C ARG A 72 0.85 3.58 16.58
#